data_AF-A0A7S4F9K8-F1
#
_entry.id   AF-A0A7S4F9K8-F1
#
_cell.length_a   1.000
_cell.length_b   1.000
_cell.length_c   1.000
_cell.angle_alpha   90.00
_cell.angle_beta   90.00
_cell.angle_gamma   90.00
#
_symmetry.space_group_name_H-M   'P 1'
#
loop_
_entity.id
_entity.type
_entity.pdbx_description
1 polymer ?
#
loop_
_entity_poly.entity_id
_entity_poly.type
_entity_poly.pdbx_seq_one_letter_code
_entity_poly.pdbx_strand_id
1 'polypeptide(L)'
;QNQLQALLSLVPAGNGDKAQKLALLEKEVCEKLRRRVDNFALRIADRILQLHEDYASGAAILDRVDGKFGEADFELSYANLSDFHNGLEGIIGPPSVHFMKAMEEEHTREHELNREFTTSNYGITTTPKTEWLFVAGTPKQVNEHLTSIGGEWPAETRGLKDDSHRRKYVPLEELIVVVEQELNVKLHAMGEPVLIEAEVAGARLYTGPMFMKYNDVLRNPPPDGVLYVTTLHSINSCIVKKSKLTKATKVYRGMVGASLPSNFL
;
A
#
# COMPACT_ATOMS: atom_id res chain seq x y z
N GLN A 1 -29.22 -17.21 -15.38
CA GLN A 1 -30.64 -17.18 -15.77
C GLN A 1 -30.95 -17.98 -17.04
N ASN A 2 -30.07 -18.08 -18.04
CA ASN A 2 -30.40 -18.72 -19.34
C ASN A 2 -30.55 -20.27 -19.37
N GLN A 3 -29.97 -21.04 -18.45
CA GLN A 3 -30.05 -22.51 -18.53
C GLN A 3 -31.33 -23.12 -17.94
N LEU A 4 -31.99 -22.44 -16.99
CA LEU A 4 -33.23 -22.94 -16.38
C LEU A 4 -34.43 -22.76 -17.32
N GLN A 5 -34.47 -21.66 -18.09
CA GLN A 5 -35.47 -21.41 -19.13
C GLN A 5 -35.36 -22.39 -20.31
N ALA A 6 -34.14 -22.81 -20.67
CA ALA A 6 -33.93 -23.80 -21.73
C ALA A 6 -34.39 -25.22 -21.35
N LEU A 7 -34.45 -25.54 -20.05
CA LEU A 7 -34.98 -26.82 -19.57
C LEU A 7 -36.51 -26.81 -19.47
N LEU A 8 -37.11 -25.65 -19.18
CA LEU A 8 -38.56 -25.47 -19.10
C LEU A 8 -39.26 -25.48 -20.47
N SER A 9 -38.55 -25.16 -21.56
CA SER A 9 -39.10 -25.16 -22.93
C SER A 9 -39.21 -26.56 -23.57
N LEU A 10 -38.73 -27.62 -22.91
CA LEU A 10 -38.73 -29.00 -23.43
C LEU A 10 -39.98 -29.83 -23.04
N VAL A 11 -41.02 -29.21 -22.45
CA VAL A 11 -42.21 -29.94 -21.94
C VAL A 11 -43.46 -29.66 -22.80
N PRO A 12 -43.91 -30.57 -23.69
CA PRO A 12 -45.18 -30.43 -24.40
C PRO A 12 -46.38 -30.80 -23.53
N ALA A 13 -47.55 -30.25 -23.85
CA ALA A 13 -48.78 -30.33 -23.05
C ALA A 13 -49.47 -31.71 -23.13
N GLY A 14 -49.21 -32.59 -22.14
CA GLY A 14 -49.97 -33.81 -21.88
C GLY A 14 -49.93 -34.20 -20.40
N ASN A 15 -51.09 -34.36 -19.75
CA ASN A 15 -51.21 -34.37 -18.29
C ASN A 15 -50.71 -35.65 -17.57
N GLY A 16 -50.51 -36.79 -18.26
CA GLY A 16 -49.94 -38.01 -17.64
C GLY A 16 -48.41 -38.07 -17.61
N ASP A 17 -47.75 -37.28 -18.47
CA ASP A 17 -46.31 -37.32 -18.75
C ASP A 17 -45.54 -36.23 -17.98
N LYS A 18 -46.27 -35.20 -17.51
CA LYS A 18 -45.70 -34.02 -16.84
C LYS A 18 -45.11 -34.33 -15.46
N ALA A 19 -45.76 -35.21 -14.67
CA ALA A 19 -45.30 -35.56 -13.32
C ALA A 19 -44.02 -36.42 -13.33
N GLN A 20 -43.93 -37.38 -14.27
CA GLN A 20 -42.72 -38.20 -14.45
C GLN A 20 -41.54 -37.35 -14.97
N LYS A 21 -41.81 -36.43 -15.91
CA LYS A 21 -40.78 -35.50 -16.42
C LYS A 21 -40.30 -34.51 -15.36
N LEU A 22 -41.19 -34.01 -14.51
CA LEU A 22 -40.82 -33.14 -13.39
C LEU A 22 -39.94 -33.87 -12.37
N ALA A 23 -40.29 -35.11 -12.02
CA ALA A 23 -39.49 -35.94 -11.11
C ALA A 23 -38.10 -36.26 -11.69
N LEU A 24 -38.00 -36.49 -13.01
CA LEU A 24 -36.72 -36.71 -13.68
C LEU A 24 -35.84 -35.43 -13.66
N LEU A 25 -36.45 -34.27 -13.90
CA LEU A 25 -35.77 -32.98 -13.85
C LEU A 25 -35.30 -32.63 -12.43
N GLU A 26 -36.12 -32.87 -11.41
CA GLU A 26 -35.74 -32.70 -9.99
C GLU A 26 -34.54 -33.57 -9.63
N LYS A 27 -34.53 -34.83 -10.07
CA LYS A 27 -33.40 -35.73 -9.85
C LYS A 27 -32.13 -35.24 -10.54
N GLU A 28 -32.23 -34.78 -11.79
CA GLU A 28 -31.09 -34.25 -12.55
C GLU A 28 -30.52 -32.96 -11.94
N VAL A 29 -31.39 -32.06 -11.47
CA VAL A 29 -30.99 -30.83 -10.78
C VAL A 29 -30.30 -31.14 -9.45
N CYS A 30 -30.86 -32.07 -8.65
CA CYS A 30 -30.25 -32.51 -7.40
C CYS A 30 -28.86 -33.14 -7.61
N GLU A 31 -28.70 -33.98 -8.64
CA GLU A 31 -27.39 -34.58 -8.97
C GLU A 31 -26.37 -33.52 -9.44
N LYS A 32 -26.80 -32.56 -10.26
CA LYS A 32 -25.93 -31.45 -10.69
C LYS A 32 -25.52 -30.56 -9.53
N LEU A 33 -26.44 -30.25 -8.62
CA LEU A 33 -26.15 -29.46 -7.41
C LEU A 33 -25.17 -30.21 -6.50
N ARG A 34 -25.43 -31.50 -6.24
CA ARG A 34 -24.56 -32.34 -5.41
C ARG A 34 -23.13 -32.37 -5.95
N ARG A 35 -22.96 -32.63 -7.26
CA ARG A 35 -21.63 -32.58 -7.90
C ARG A 35 -20.94 -31.23 -7.75
N ARG A 36 -21.67 -30.11 -7.81
CA ARG A 36 -21.08 -28.78 -7.64
C ARG A 36 -20.64 -28.52 -6.20
N VAL A 37 -21.43 -28.98 -5.22
CA VAL A 37 -21.09 -28.89 -3.80
C VAL A 37 -19.87 -29.74 -3.49
N ASP A 38 -19.83 -30.99 -3.97
CA ASP A 38 -18.69 -31.89 -3.75
C ASP A 38 -17.40 -31.32 -4.37
N ASN A 39 -17.47 -30.81 -5.60
CA ASN A 39 -16.32 -30.15 -6.24
C ASN A 39 -15.87 -28.89 -5.50
N PHE A 40 -16.79 -28.13 -4.92
CA PHE A 40 -16.45 -26.94 -4.12
C PHE A 40 -15.78 -27.34 -2.81
N ALA A 41 -16.29 -28.36 -2.12
CA ALA A 41 -15.71 -28.88 -0.90
C ALA A 41 -14.29 -29.43 -1.12
N LEU A 42 -14.07 -30.17 -2.22
CA LEU A 42 -12.73 -30.67 -2.59
C LEU A 42 -11.73 -29.53 -2.83
N ARG A 43 -12.14 -28.47 -3.53
CA ARG A 43 -11.27 -27.30 -3.76
C ARG A 43 -10.91 -26.56 -2.48
N ILE A 44 -11.84 -26.47 -1.52
CA ILE A 44 -11.56 -25.89 -0.20
C ILE A 44 -10.56 -26.78 0.55
N ALA A 45 -10.77 -28.10 0.56
CA ALA A 45 -9.86 -29.04 1.22
C ALA A 45 -8.45 -28.97 0.65
N ASP A 46 -8.30 -28.99 -0.68
CA ASP A 46 -7.01 -28.83 -1.36
C ASP A 46 -6.34 -27.51 -0.98
N ARG A 47 -7.11 -26.43 -0.88
CA ARG A 47 -6.57 -25.12 -0.50
C ARG A 47 -6.10 -25.07 0.95
N ILE A 48 -6.82 -25.72 1.86
CA ILE A 48 -6.43 -25.82 3.27
C ILE A 48 -5.16 -26.64 3.42
N LEU A 49 -5.04 -27.76 2.70
CA LEU A 49 -3.83 -28.59 2.70
C LEU A 49 -2.63 -27.83 2.15
N GLN A 50 -2.81 -27.11 1.03
CA GLN A 50 -1.76 -26.28 0.45
C GLN A 50 -1.31 -25.16 1.41
N LEU A 51 -2.24 -24.51 2.11
CA LEU A 51 -1.92 -23.53 3.14
C LEU A 51 -1.11 -24.14 4.29
N HIS A 52 -1.40 -25.38 4.67
CA HIS A 52 -0.68 -26.09 5.73
C HIS A 52 0.75 -26.46 5.30
N GLU A 53 0.94 -26.92 4.06
CA GLU A 53 2.26 -27.18 3.47
C GLU A 53 3.10 -25.90 3.32
N ASP A 54 2.48 -24.80 2.87
CA ASP A 54 3.13 -23.49 2.77
C ASP A 54 3.61 -22.99 4.14
N TYR A 55 2.81 -23.22 5.19
CA TYR A 55 3.15 -22.85 6.57
C TYR A 55 4.32 -23.67 7.13
N ALA A 56 4.31 -24.99 6.92
CA ALA A 56 5.42 -25.87 7.30
C ALA A 56 6.72 -25.54 6.54
N SER A 57 6.60 -25.15 5.27
CA SER A 57 7.73 -24.71 4.44
C SER A 57 8.31 -23.38 4.93
N GLY A 58 7.47 -22.46 5.40
CA GLY A 58 7.89 -21.19 6.03
C GLY A 58 8.70 -21.40 7.30
N ALA A 59 8.31 -22.35 8.16
CA ALA A 59 9.04 -22.70 9.38
C ALA A 59 10.46 -23.22 9.10
N ALA A 60 10.64 -24.05 8.06
CA ALA A 60 11.95 -24.57 7.67
C ALA A 60 12.90 -23.51 7.06
N ILE A 61 12.37 -22.36 6.61
CA ILE A 61 13.19 -21.25 6.11
C ILE A 61 13.83 -20.49 7.28
N LEU A 62 13.14 -20.33 8.42
CA LEU A 62 13.69 -19.62 9.59
C LEU A 62 14.94 -20.30 10.15
N ASP A 63 14.92 -21.64 10.26
CA ASP A 63 16.05 -22.45 10.73
C ASP A 63 17.33 -22.26 9.87
N ARG A 64 17.17 -21.84 8.61
CA ARG A 64 18.28 -21.53 7.69
C ARG A 64 18.71 -20.07 7.72
N VAL A 65 17.86 -19.17 8.23
CA VAL A 65 18.13 -17.73 8.34
C VAL A 65 18.95 -17.46 9.60
N ASP A 66 18.69 -18.13 10.71
CA ASP A 66 19.41 -17.98 11.97
C ASP A 66 20.92 -18.32 11.87
N GLY A 67 21.32 -19.15 10.90
CA GLY A 67 22.71 -19.51 10.67
C GLY A 67 23.52 -18.53 9.81
N LYS A 68 22.90 -17.58 9.11
CA LYS A 68 23.58 -16.71 8.11
C LYS A 68 23.65 -15.24 8.51
N PHE A 69 22.94 -14.84 9.56
CA PHE A 69 22.98 -13.51 10.16
C PHE A 69 23.35 -13.70 11.62
N GLY A 70 24.41 -13.02 12.09
CA GLY A 70 24.82 -13.09 13.51
C GLY A 70 23.75 -12.53 14.45
N GLU A 71 24.07 -12.40 15.75
CA GLU A 71 23.18 -11.78 16.75
C GLU A 71 22.47 -10.56 16.17
N ALA A 72 21.13 -10.60 16.15
CA ALA A 72 20.33 -9.54 15.57
C ALA A 72 20.44 -8.26 16.42
N ASP A 73 20.68 -7.12 15.77
CA ASP A 73 20.78 -5.82 16.44
C ASP A 73 19.41 -5.35 16.97
N PHE A 74 18.31 -5.76 16.33
CA PHE A 74 16.94 -5.50 16.77
C PHE A 74 15.93 -6.52 16.23
N GLU A 75 14.76 -6.58 16.87
CA GLU A 75 13.62 -7.43 16.49
C GLU A 75 12.55 -6.60 15.76
N LEU A 76 11.94 -7.17 14.73
CA LEU A 76 10.88 -6.52 13.95
C LEU A 76 9.53 -6.56 14.70
N SER A 77 8.72 -5.52 14.54
CA SER A 77 7.34 -5.49 15.02
C SER A 77 6.34 -5.49 13.86
N TYR A 78 5.15 -6.05 14.10
CA TYR A 78 4.06 -6.11 13.13
C TYR A 78 2.72 -5.83 13.81
N ALA A 79 1.80 -5.23 13.06
CA ALA A 79 0.45 -4.93 13.51
C ALA A 79 -0.42 -6.20 13.53
N ASN A 80 -1.46 -6.21 14.36
CA ASN A 80 -2.37 -7.34 14.48
C ASN A 80 -3.56 -7.23 13.48
N LEU A 81 -4.39 -8.27 13.43
CA LEU A 81 -5.54 -8.32 12.51
C LEU A 81 -6.60 -7.23 12.82
N SER A 82 -6.75 -6.83 14.08
CA SER A 82 -7.64 -5.73 14.46
C SER A 82 -7.17 -4.40 13.87
N ASP A 83 -5.86 -4.14 13.90
CA ASP A 83 -5.28 -2.92 13.32
C ASP A 83 -5.55 -2.86 11.80
N PHE A 84 -5.46 -4.01 11.12
CA PHE A 84 -5.82 -4.12 9.70
C PHE A 84 -7.30 -3.77 9.45
N HIS A 85 -8.22 -4.28 10.27
CA HIS A 85 -9.66 -4.00 10.12
C HIS A 85 -10.05 -2.57 10.49
N ASN A 86 -9.40 -1.97 11.48
CA ASN A 86 -9.63 -0.59 11.90
C ASN A 86 -9.12 0.43 10.85
N GLY A 87 -8.21 -0.02 9.97
CA GLY A 87 -7.64 0.81 8.93
C GLY A 87 -6.78 1.95 9.48
N LEU A 88 -6.29 2.80 8.59
CA LEU A 88 -5.40 3.89 8.99
C LEU A 88 -6.09 4.90 9.92
N GLU A 89 -7.38 5.19 9.67
CA GLU A 89 -8.17 6.11 10.49
C GLU A 89 -8.29 5.66 11.94
N GLY A 90 -8.45 4.36 12.20
CA GLY A 90 -8.49 3.85 13.57
C GLY A 90 -7.16 3.96 14.32
N ILE A 91 -6.05 4.18 13.61
CA ILE A 91 -4.71 4.32 14.20
C ILE A 91 -4.36 5.80 14.41
N ILE A 92 -4.61 6.65 13.41
CA ILE A 92 -4.11 8.03 13.39
C ILE A 92 -5.21 9.11 13.34
N GLY A 93 -6.48 8.71 13.32
CA GLY A 93 -7.62 9.60 13.15
C GLY A 93 -7.90 9.99 11.70
N PRO A 94 -8.97 10.75 11.43
CA PRO A 94 -9.37 11.14 10.08
C PRO A 94 -8.46 12.25 9.51
N PRO A 95 -8.28 12.32 8.17
CA PRO A 95 -7.54 13.41 7.55
C PRO A 95 -8.33 14.73 7.58
N SER A 96 -7.61 15.85 7.44
CA SER A 96 -8.25 17.13 7.14
C SER A 96 -8.91 17.11 5.75
N VAL A 97 -10.03 17.82 5.59
CA VAL A 97 -10.66 18.07 4.28
C VAL A 97 -9.88 19.06 3.42
N HIS A 98 -8.95 19.82 4.02
CA HIS A 98 -8.08 20.77 3.34
C HIS A 98 -6.68 20.18 3.16
N PHE A 99 -6.57 19.16 2.32
CA PHE A 99 -5.39 18.27 2.23
C PHE A 99 -4.05 19.03 2.14
N MET A 100 -3.82 19.80 1.07
CA MET A 100 -2.54 20.48 0.85
C MET A 100 -2.16 21.44 1.97
N LYS A 101 -3.13 22.21 2.48
CA LYS A 101 -2.90 23.15 3.57
C LYS A 101 -2.52 22.44 4.86
N ALA A 102 -3.24 21.38 5.23
CA ALA A 102 -2.94 20.60 6.42
C ALA A 102 -1.59 19.89 6.29
N MET A 103 -1.26 19.35 5.11
CA MET A 103 0.05 18.76 4.86
C MET A 103 1.18 19.81 4.98
N GLU A 104 1.00 21.03 4.47
CA GLU A 104 1.96 22.13 4.68
C GLU A 104 2.18 22.42 6.17
N GLU A 105 1.09 22.58 6.93
CA GLU A 105 1.14 22.86 8.37
C GLU A 105 1.83 21.71 9.14
N GLU A 106 1.55 20.45 8.80
CA GLU A 106 2.18 19.27 9.40
C GLU A 106 3.72 19.31 9.29
N HIS A 107 4.25 19.87 8.21
CA HIS A 107 5.70 19.90 7.92
C HIS A 107 6.40 21.20 8.33
N THR A 108 5.66 22.30 8.36
CA THR A 108 6.23 23.65 8.56
C THR A 108 6.03 24.19 9.96
N ARG A 109 5.10 23.63 10.74
CA ARG A 109 4.88 24.00 12.14
C ARG A 109 6.10 23.66 12.99
N GLU A 110 6.44 24.53 13.93
CA GLU A 110 7.47 24.24 14.93
C GLU A 110 7.03 23.07 15.81
N HIS A 111 7.81 21.99 15.78
CA HIS A 111 7.59 20.78 16.56
C HIS A 111 8.90 19.98 16.67
N GLU A 112 9.10 19.23 17.76
CA GLU A 112 10.30 18.40 17.97
C GLU A 112 10.57 17.44 16.81
N LEU A 113 9.51 16.82 16.28
CA LEU A 113 9.58 15.92 15.13
C LEU A 113 9.93 16.63 13.80
N ASN A 114 9.75 17.95 13.72
CA ASN A 114 10.12 18.80 12.58
C ASN A 114 11.57 19.33 12.63
N ARG A 115 12.39 18.79 13.55
CA ARG A 115 13.83 19.04 13.59
C ARG A 115 14.58 18.33 12.48
N GLU A 116 15.82 18.77 12.30
CA GLU A 116 16.78 18.16 11.38
C GLU A 116 16.95 16.66 11.64
N PHE A 117 17.10 15.89 10.57
CA PHE A 117 17.40 14.47 10.61
C PHE A 117 18.24 14.06 9.40
N THR A 118 18.96 12.94 9.53
CA THR A 118 19.79 12.39 8.46
C THR A 118 19.30 11.01 8.05
N THR A 119 19.20 10.75 6.75
CA THR A 119 18.73 9.46 6.27
C THR A 119 19.76 8.34 6.46
N SER A 120 19.31 7.20 6.98
CA SER A 120 20.18 6.08 7.32
C SER A 120 20.74 5.34 6.09
N ASN A 121 20.05 5.38 4.96
CA ASN A 121 20.40 4.64 3.75
C ASN A 121 21.21 5.45 2.73
N TYR A 122 20.97 6.77 2.61
CA TYR A 122 21.64 7.61 1.61
C TYR A 122 22.19 8.94 2.15
N GLY A 123 22.05 9.22 3.45
CA GLY A 123 22.79 10.27 4.16
C GLY A 123 22.39 11.71 3.82
N ILE A 124 21.14 11.95 3.40
CA ILE A 124 20.61 13.32 3.26
C ILE A 124 20.33 13.86 4.66
N THR A 125 20.94 15.00 5.02
CA THR A 125 20.58 15.78 6.21
C THR A 125 19.60 16.88 5.80
N THR A 126 18.40 16.88 6.39
CA THR A 126 17.31 17.78 5.98
C THR A 126 16.31 18.00 7.12
N THR A 127 15.28 18.81 6.89
CA THR A 127 14.14 19.03 7.80
C THR A 127 12.82 18.72 7.08
N PRO A 128 11.73 18.40 7.80
CA PRO A 128 10.41 18.25 7.18
C PRO A 128 9.96 19.49 6.40
N LYS A 129 10.27 20.69 6.88
CA LYS A 129 10.03 21.94 6.15
C LYS A 129 10.79 21.99 4.83
N THR A 130 12.09 21.65 4.84
CA THR A 130 12.90 21.62 3.62
C THR A 130 12.34 20.62 2.61
N GLU A 131 11.93 19.43 3.05
CA GLU A 131 11.36 18.43 2.16
C GLU A 131 9.97 18.80 1.64
N TRP A 132 9.13 19.45 2.46
CA TRP A 132 7.87 20.03 1.99
C TRP A 132 8.12 21.05 0.88
N LEU A 133 9.03 22.00 1.10
CA LEU A 133 9.34 23.04 0.12
C LEU A 133 9.97 22.48 -1.16
N PHE A 134 10.78 21.42 -1.06
CA PHE A 134 11.30 20.71 -2.22
C PHE A 134 10.18 20.05 -3.04
N VAL A 135 9.12 19.57 -2.38
CA VAL A 135 8.05 18.81 -3.05
C VAL A 135 6.93 19.71 -3.54
N ALA A 136 6.44 20.63 -2.73
CA ALA A 136 5.18 21.36 -2.90
C ALA A 136 5.30 22.86 -2.56
N GLY A 137 6.51 23.39 -2.38
CA GLY A 137 6.71 24.82 -2.16
C GLY A 137 6.37 25.63 -3.41
N THR A 138 5.73 26.79 -3.23
CA THR A 138 5.54 27.73 -4.33
C THR A 138 6.91 28.23 -4.85
N PRO A 139 7.01 28.71 -6.11
CA PRO A 139 8.28 29.22 -6.65
C PRO A 139 8.94 30.29 -5.77
N LYS A 140 8.13 31.14 -5.13
CA LYS A 140 8.61 32.15 -4.18
C LYS A 140 9.23 31.50 -2.93
N GLN A 141 8.48 30.61 -2.26
CA GLN A 141 8.96 29.92 -1.05
C GLN A 141 10.22 29.09 -1.36
N VAL A 142 10.26 28.43 -2.52
CA VAL A 142 11.41 27.66 -3.00
C VAL A 142 12.64 28.56 -3.14
N ASN A 143 12.53 29.69 -3.85
CA ASN A 143 13.66 30.59 -4.06
C ASN A 143 14.17 31.20 -2.75
N GLU A 144 13.27 31.62 -1.86
CA GLU A 144 13.60 32.16 -0.54
C GLU A 144 14.31 31.10 0.33
N HIS A 145 13.77 29.88 0.36
CA HIS A 145 14.34 28.79 1.15
C HIS A 145 15.67 28.32 0.60
N LEU A 146 15.79 28.15 -0.72
CA LEU A 146 17.04 27.74 -1.37
C LEU A 146 18.16 28.74 -1.07
N THR A 147 17.85 30.04 -1.12
CA THR A 147 18.79 31.10 -0.70
C THR A 147 19.20 30.92 0.76
N SER A 148 18.26 30.62 1.66
CA SER A 148 18.53 30.46 3.09
C SER A 148 19.40 29.24 3.44
N ILE A 149 19.43 28.21 2.58
CA ILE A 149 20.22 26.98 2.80
C ILE A 149 21.51 26.93 1.96
N GLY A 150 21.93 28.05 1.36
CA GLY A 150 23.20 28.15 0.63
C GLY A 150 23.11 27.87 -0.87
N GLY A 151 21.90 27.86 -1.45
CA GLY A 151 21.68 27.80 -2.89
C GLY A 151 21.50 26.39 -3.46
N GLU A 152 21.64 25.35 -2.65
CA GLU A 152 21.55 23.96 -3.09
C GLU A 152 20.62 23.13 -2.20
N TRP A 153 19.86 22.22 -2.83
CA TRP A 153 19.01 21.29 -2.09
C TRP A 153 19.84 20.19 -1.42
N PRO A 154 19.44 19.70 -0.23
CA PRO A 154 20.10 18.56 0.39
C PRO A 154 20.09 17.34 -0.53
N ALA A 155 21.25 16.73 -0.72
CA ALA A 155 21.47 15.61 -1.64
C ALA A 155 22.19 14.44 -0.96
N GLU A 156 22.12 13.27 -1.58
CA GLU A 156 22.67 12.02 -1.05
C GLU A 156 24.19 12.11 -0.87
N THR A 157 24.69 11.64 0.27
CA THR A 157 26.12 11.70 0.66
C THR A 157 26.80 10.34 0.70
N ARG A 158 26.03 9.24 0.60
CA ARG A 158 26.56 7.86 0.57
C ARG A 158 25.66 6.94 -0.25
N GLY A 159 26.19 5.76 -0.58
CA GLY A 159 25.44 4.74 -1.32
C GLY A 159 25.26 5.04 -2.80
N LEU A 160 25.92 6.09 -3.31
CA LEU A 160 25.94 6.45 -4.72
C LEU A 160 27.15 5.83 -5.43
N LYS A 161 26.97 5.47 -6.70
CA LYS A 161 28.08 5.11 -7.59
C LYS A 161 28.86 6.36 -8.03
N ASP A 162 28.14 7.44 -8.30
CA ASP A 162 28.65 8.75 -8.72
C ASP A 162 27.58 9.83 -8.49
N ASP A 163 27.97 11.10 -8.64
CA ASP A 163 27.10 12.25 -8.36
C ASP A 163 25.92 12.40 -9.33
N SER A 164 25.92 11.72 -10.48
CA SER A 164 24.80 11.79 -11.44
C SER A 164 23.53 11.12 -10.93
N HIS A 165 23.66 10.27 -9.89
CA HIS A 165 22.58 9.57 -9.23
C HIS A 165 21.93 10.36 -8.08
N ARG A 166 22.44 11.56 -7.75
CA ARG A 166 21.82 12.44 -6.75
C ARG A 166 20.43 12.87 -7.20
N ARG A 167 19.55 13.13 -6.24
CA ARG A 167 18.21 13.68 -6.50
C ARG A 167 18.30 14.96 -7.31
N LYS A 168 17.35 15.13 -8.23
CA LYS A 168 17.17 16.35 -9.01
C LYS A 168 15.85 17.00 -8.60
N TYR A 169 15.89 18.31 -8.43
CA TYR A 169 14.68 19.07 -8.17
C TYR A 169 13.79 19.08 -9.41
N VAL A 170 12.49 18.86 -9.18
CA VAL A 170 11.42 18.92 -10.18
C VAL A 170 10.23 19.59 -9.50
N PRO A 171 9.62 20.64 -10.05
CA PRO A 171 8.39 21.22 -9.50
C PRO A 171 7.25 20.21 -9.41
N LEU A 172 6.33 20.36 -8.45
CA LEU A 172 5.20 19.45 -8.31
C LEU A 172 4.34 19.45 -9.57
N GLU A 173 4.13 20.62 -10.14
CA GLU A 173 3.28 20.87 -11.31
C GLU A 173 3.77 20.06 -12.52
N GLU A 174 5.09 19.97 -12.72
CA GLU A 174 5.67 19.15 -13.78
C GLU A 174 5.39 17.65 -13.57
N LEU A 175 5.48 17.18 -12.31
CA LEU A 175 5.15 15.80 -12.00
C LEU A 175 3.64 15.51 -12.15
N ILE A 176 2.79 16.46 -11.79
CA ILE A 176 1.33 16.36 -11.96
C ILE A 176 0.97 16.20 -13.43
N VAL A 177 1.59 16.96 -14.33
CA VAL A 177 1.36 16.80 -15.78
C VAL A 177 1.65 15.37 -16.25
N VAL A 178 2.76 14.76 -15.79
CA VAL A 178 3.09 13.37 -16.11
C VAL A 178 2.05 12.40 -15.53
N VAL A 179 1.65 12.60 -14.27
CA VAL A 179 0.63 11.77 -13.61
C VAL A 179 -0.71 11.85 -14.35
N GLU A 180 -1.11 13.04 -14.77
CA GLU A 180 -2.36 13.27 -15.51
C GLU A 180 -2.36 12.57 -16.86
N GLN A 181 -1.27 12.73 -17.62
CA GLN A 181 -1.15 12.20 -18.99
C GLN A 181 -0.94 10.68 -19.03
N GLU A 182 -0.37 10.08 -17.97
CA GLU A 182 -0.04 8.65 -17.97
C GLU A 182 -0.88 7.80 -17.02
N LEU A 183 -0.93 8.17 -15.74
CA LEU A 183 -1.55 7.35 -14.69
C LEU A 183 -3.05 7.59 -14.63
N ASN A 184 -3.48 8.84 -14.64
CA ASN A 184 -4.89 9.20 -14.52
C ASN A 184 -5.69 8.80 -15.75
N VAL A 185 -5.09 8.83 -16.95
CA VAL A 185 -5.70 8.25 -18.16
C VAL A 185 -6.04 6.77 -17.96
N LYS A 186 -5.13 5.98 -17.37
CA LYS A 186 -5.34 4.55 -17.13
C LYS A 186 -6.38 4.31 -16.03
N LEU A 187 -6.31 5.05 -14.92
CA LEU A 187 -7.28 4.95 -13.83
C LEU A 187 -8.70 5.28 -14.32
N HIS A 188 -8.84 6.38 -15.08
CA HIS A 188 -10.10 6.78 -15.67
C HIS A 188 -10.66 5.71 -16.63
N ALA A 189 -9.81 5.14 -17.50
CA ALA A 189 -10.22 4.06 -18.40
C ALA A 189 -10.72 2.80 -17.66
N MET A 190 -10.31 2.59 -16.41
CA MET A 190 -10.76 1.50 -15.55
C MET A 190 -11.98 1.87 -14.69
N GLY A 191 -12.48 3.12 -14.77
CA GLY A 191 -13.55 3.62 -13.90
C GLY A 191 -13.10 3.85 -12.45
N GLU A 192 -11.80 3.94 -12.21
CA GLU A 192 -11.23 4.19 -10.88
C GLU A 192 -11.01 5.70 -10.65
N PRO A 193 -11.08 6.18 -9.40
CA PRO A 193 -10.76 7.57 -9.08
C PRO A 193 -9.33 7.92 -9.47
N VAL A 194 -9.15 9.09 -10.10
CA VAL A 194 -7.84 9.62 -10.48
C VAL A 194 -7.02 10.06 -9.27
N LEU A 195 -5.70 10.14 -9.43
CA LEU A 195 -4.80 10.72 -8.44
C LEU A 195 -4.99 12.24 -8.37
N ILE A 196 -5.06 12.78 -7.16
CA ILE A 196 -5.09 14.22 -6.88
C ILE A 196 -3.72 14.73 -6.43
N GLU A 197 -3.55 16.05 -6.43
CA GLU A 197 -2.29 16.72 -6.08
C GLU A 197 -1.70 16.25 -4.74
N ALA A 198 -2.53 16.20 -3.69
CA ALA A 198 -2.10 15.77 -2.35
C ALA A 198 -1.55 14.33 -2.32
N GLU A 199 -2.10 13.43 -3.13
CA GLU A 199 -1.66 12.03 -3.21
C GLU A 199 -0.32 11.91 -3.93
N VAL A 200 -0.10 12.74 -4.95
CA VAL A 200 1.18 12.81 -5.66
C VAL A 200 2.25 13.44 -4.76
N ALA A 201 1.93 14.54 -4.07
CA ALA A 201 2.82 15.18 -3.10
C ALA A 201 3.19 14.23 -1.96
N GLY A 202 2.20 13.57 -1.36
CA GLY A 202 2.40 12.60 -0.28
C GLY A 202 3.30 11.44 -0.71
N ALA A 203 3.02 10.82 -1.86
CA ALA A 203 3.87 9.75 -2.38
C ALA A 203 5.30 10.22 -2.67
N ARG A 204 5.46 11.42 -3.23
CA ARG A 204 6.78 11.99 -3.51
C ARG A 204 7.57 12.23 -2.22
N LEU A 205 6.94 12.81 -1.20
CA LEU A 205 7.54 12.97 0.13
C LEU A 205 7.97 11.63 0.73
N TYR A 206 7.11 10.60 0.66
CA TYR A 206 7.41 9.26 1.18
C TYR A 206 8.55 8.59 0.42
N THR A 207 8.72 8.83 -0.88
CA THR A 207 9.87 8.31 -1.63
C THR A 207 11.16 9.11 -1.40
N GLY A 208 11.05 10.30 -0.82
CA GLY A 208 12.19 11.11 -0.35
C GLY A 208 12.56 10.81 1.11
N PRO A 209 13.31 11.71 1.77
CA PRO A 209 13.79 11.53 3.15
C PRO A 209 12.69 11.31 4.20
N MET A 210 11.49 11.85 3.98
CA MET A 210 10.41 11.84 4.98
C MET A 210 9.89 10.46 5.35
N PHE A 211 10.20 9.41 4.56
CA PHE A 211 9.84 8.02 4.90
C PHE A 211 10.27 7.63 6.32
N MET A 212 11.39 8.17 6.83
CA MET A 212 11.87 7.86 8.17
C MET A 212 10.92 8.39 9.24
N LYS A 213 10.47 9.65 9.10
CA LYS A 213 9.55 10.28 10.05
C LYS A 213 8.17 9.64 9.99
N TYR A 214 7.65 9.39 8.79
CA TYR A 214 6.35 8.75 8.61
C TYR A 214 6.30 7.32 9.16
N ASN A 215 7.34 6.53 8.90
CA ASN A 215 7.41 5.17 9.45
C ASN A 215 7.61 5.19 10.97
N ASP A 216 8.35 6.16 11.51
CA ASP A 216 8.55 6.28 12.95
C ASP A 216 7.24 6.64 13.67
N VAL A 217 6.48 7.64 13.20
CA VAL A 217 5.19 7.99 13.84
C VAL A 217 4.15 6.88 13.74
N LEU A 218 4.21 6.01 12.72
CA LEU A 218 3.32 4.86 12.61
C LEU A 218 3.75 3.69 13.52
N ARG A 219 5.05 3.52 13.77
CA ARG A 219 5.57 2.46 14.65
C ARG A 219 5.51 2.86 16.12
N ASN A 220 5.74 4.14 16.39
CA ASN A 220 5.85 4.74 17.70
C ASN A 220 4.92 5.97 17.78
N PRO A 221 3.59 5.78 17.71
CA PRO A 221 2.66 6.89 17.71
C PRO A 221 2.81 7.70 19.02
N PRO A 222 2.98 9.03 18.94
CA PRO A 222 3.11 9.86 20.13
C PRO A 222 1.80 9.90 20.92
N PRO A 223 1.86 9.94 22.26
CA PRO A 223 0.66 9.93 23.12
C PRO A 223 -0.22 11.17 22.93
N ASP A 224 0.36 12.32 22.56
CA ASP A 224 -0.31 13.62 22.46
C ASP A 224 -0.91 13.92 21.07
N GLY A 225 -1.07 12.89 20.23
CA GLY A 225 -1.66 12.99 18.90
C GLY A 225 -0.65 12.80 17.79
N VAL A 226 -1.06 12.01 16.78
CA VAL A 226 -0.21 11.61 15.66
C VAL A 226 0.06 12.80 14.75
N LEU A 227 1.32 12.98 14.34
CA LEU A 227 1.68 13.97 13.32
C LEU A 227 1.53 13.39 11.92
N TYR A 228 1.48 14.29 10.93
CA TYR A 228 1.43 13.94 9.51
C TYR A 228 0.17 13.16 9.11
N VAL A 229 -0.94 13.30 9.86
CA VAL A 229 -2.17 12.52 9.67
C VAL A 229 -2.69 12.63 8.24
N THR A 230 -2.85 13.85 7.75
CA THR A 230 -3.37 14.13 6.41
C THR A 230 -2.38 13.66 5.35
N THR A 231 -1.08 13.81 5.60
CA THR A 231 -0.02 13.32 4.71
C THR A 231 -0.03 11.79 4.60
N LEU A 232 -0.14 11.07 5.72
CA LEU A 232 -0.19 9.61 5.78
C LEU A 232 -1.42 9.05 5.06
N HIS A 233 -2.59 9.68 5.24
CA HIS A 233 -3.78 9.35 4.45
C HIS A 233 -3.60 9.60 2.96
N SER A 234 -2.93 10.69 2.58
CA SER A 234 -2.64 11.00 1.17
C SER A 234 -1.68 9.97 0.55
N ILE A 235 -0.67 9.51 1.31
CA ILE A 235 0.23 8.41 0.90
C ILE A 235 -0.56 7.11 0.71
N ASN A 236 -1.38 6.74 1.69
CA ASN A 236 -2.18 5.52 1.63
C ASN A 236 -3.14 5.54 0.43
N SER A 237 -3.85 6.66 0.21
CA SER A 237 -4.75 6.80 -0.94
C SER A 237 -4.01 6.68 -2.27
N CYS A 238 -2.82 7.27 -2.39
CA CYS A 238 -1.96 7.12 -3.57
C CYS A 238 -1.59 5.65 -3.83
N ILE A 239 -1.19 4.90 -2.79
CA ILE A 239 -0.85 3.47 -2.88
C ILE A 239 -2.07 2.66 -3.33
N VAL A 240 -3.24 2.89 -2.72
CA VAL A 240 -4.47 2.17 -3.05
C VAL A 240 -4.86 2.39 -4.51
N LYS A 241 -4.85 3.64 -4.99
CA LYS A 241 -5.16 3.97 -6.39
C LYS A 241 -4.12 3.39 -7.36
N LYS A 242 -2.82 3.58 -7.09
CA LYS A 242 -1.75 3.03 -7.94
C LYS A 242 -1.74 1.50 -7.96
N SER A 243 -2.18 0.84 -6.89
CA SER A 243 -2.24 -0.63 -6.85
C SER A 243 -3.15 -1.20 -7.95
N LYS A 244 -4.19 -0.47 -8.37
CA LYS A 244 -5.07 -0.83 -9.49
C LYS A 244 -4.33 -0.96 -10.82
N LEU A 245 -3.25 -0.21 -10.99
CA LEU A 245 -2.43 -0.21 -12.21
C LEU A 245 -1.34 -1.29 -12.19
N THR A 246 -1.12 -1.94 -11.04
CA THR A 246 -0.05 -2.91 -10.85
C THR A 246 -0.56 -4.34 -10.84
N LYS A 247 0.21 -5.26 -11.40
CA LYS A 247 -0.06 -6.70 -11.28
C LYS A 247 0.67 -7.24 -10.06
N ALA A 248 -0.01 -8.06 -9.27
CA ALA A 248 0.61 -8.75 -8.14
C ALA A 248 1.79 -9.61 -8.64
N THR A 249 2.95 -9.42 -8.03
CA THR A 249 4.19 -10.10 -8.39
C THR A 249 5.08 -10.26 -7.16
N LYS A 250 6.10 -11.12 -7.26
CA LYS A 250 7.09 -11.30 -6.21
C LYS A 250 7.99 -10.06 -6.13
N VAL A 251 8.13 -9.51 -4.93
CA VAL A 251 9.00 -8.37 -4.63
C VAL A 251 10.10 -8.77 -3.64
N TYR A 252 11.17 -7.99 -3.58
CA TYR A 252 12.32 -8.25 -2.71
C TYR A 252 12.64 -7.01 -1.89
N ARG A 253 13.04 -7.22 -0.63
CA ARG A 253 13.54 -6.18 0.27
C ARG A 253 14.79 -6.68 0.98
N GLY A 254 15.83 -5.85 1.00
CA GLY A 254 17.00 -6.07 1.84
C GLY A 254 16.84 -5.39 3.20
N MET A 255 17.17 -6.09 4.28
CA MET A 255 17.30 -5.53 5.63
C MET A 255 18.59 -6.07 6.24
N VAL A 256 19.24 -5.26 7.09
CA VAL A 256 20.47 -5.61 7.80
C VAL A 256 20.20 -5.46 9.30
N GLY A 257 20.67 -6.39 10.11
CA GLY A 257 20.60 -6.33 11.58
C GLY A 257 19.22 -6.64 12.20
N ALA A 258 18.26 -7.14 11.41
CA ALA A 258 16.89 -7.38 11.86
C ALA A 258 16.59 -8.89 11.98
N SER A 259 15.97 -9.29 13.09
CA SER A 259 15.34 -10.61 13.26
C SER A 259 13.81 -10.50 13.17
N LEU A 260 13.15 -11.57 12.74
CA LEU A 260 11.70 -11.69 12.87
C LEU A 260 11.37 -12.17 14.29
N PRO A 261 10.28 -11.67 14.89
CA PRO A 261 9.89 -12.13 16.21
C PRO A 261 9.42 -13.58 16.17
N SER A 262 9.65 -14.32 17.25
CA SER A 262 9.42 -15.77 17.31
C SER A 262 7.97 -16.19 17.05
N ASN A 263 7.02 -15.26 17.22
CA ASN A 263 5.58 -15.45 17.01
C ASN A 263 5.09 -15.01 15.61
N PHE A 264 5.98 -14.59 14.72
CA PHE A 264 5.61 -14.09 13.39
C PHE A 264 5.09 -15.18 12.44
N LEU A 265 5.43 -16.45 12.70
CA LEU A 265 4.91 -17.59 11.95
C LEU A 265 3.65 -18.11 12.61
#